data_AF-A0A4Q3QXG8-F1
#
_entry.id   AF-A0A4Q3QXG8-F1
#
_cell.length_a   1.000
_cell.length_b   1.000
_cell.length_c   1.000
_cell.angle_alpha   90.00
_cell.angle_beta   90.00
_cell.angle_gamma   90.00
#
_symmetry.space_group_name_H-M   'P 1'
#
loop_
_entity.id
_entity.type
_entity.pdbx_description
1 polymer ?
#
loop_
_entity_poly.entity_id
_entity_poly.type
_entity_poly.pdbx_seq_one_letter_code
_entity_poly.pdbx_strand_id
1 'polypeptide(L)'
;ESAIMLLVVMAGFLLLDKIPYIEKVFPGPVQRLVDRKAIWQDPWNNEVFGGDQIANGLWAMSSGGVSGQGIGEGFAKTIPEAHTDMILPSMGEEFGWAGIICVFIAFLLYLHRSILIGRLLLGVNVGQYLFNNKKWVTQPALVADRSGARMFSYNPRIAILMNRLGAGNLLDRKGRILATGSPEAYLKQQDSLIAAGLNPTELQSLSHKRLDRYYPFYESMFFWVGDMNSGAFMGSTNGYFAEYEHMAELRGFPAPETKFQVKASRFRENRFLPRVETEMTVAKRDFSALSGLLLAGINSKKVEEFKKQNRDVQMTVDAALQTDLQNALQTLDTLKNSRISVVV
;
A
#
# COMPACT_ATOMS: atom_id res chain seq x y z
N GLU A 1 -1.89 9.91 24.64
CA GLU A 1 -0.76 8.96 24.50
C GLU A 1 0.59 9.63 24.78
N SER A 2 0.94 10.74 24.12
CA SER A 2 2.25 11.42 24.32
C SER A 2 2.50 11.92 25.75
N ALA A 3 1.48 12.44 26.45
CA ALA A 3 1.60 12.88 27.84
C ALA A 3 1.83 11.70 28.82
N ILE A 4 1.22 10.55 28.55
CA ILE A 4 1.40 9.34 29.35
C ILE A 4 2.81 8.79 29.12
N MET A 5 3.29 8.78 27.88
CA MET A 5 4.66 8.38 27.57
C MET A 5 5.67 9.29 28.27
N LEU A 6 5.48 10.61 28.23
CA LEU A 6 6.32 11.57 28.94
C LEU A 6 6.34 11.29 30.46
N LEU A 7 5.17 11.06 31.06
CA LEU A 7 5.06 10.74 32.48
C LEU A 7 5.74 9.42 32.84
N VAL A 8 5.60 8.39 32.01
CA VAL A 8 6.27 7.09 32.20
C VAL A 8 7.79 7.25 32.10
N VAL A 9 8.29 8.05 31.14
CA VAL A 9 9.72 8.33 31.00
C VAL A 9 10.24 9.10 32.21
N MET A 10 9.54 10.15 32.66
CA MET A 10 9.94 10.93 33.84
C MET A 10 9.88 10.09 35.12
N ALA A 11 8.83 9.28 35.30
CA ALA A 11 8.70 8.38 36.44
C ALA A 11 9.80 7.30 36.43
N GLY A 12 10.10 6.73 35.27
CA GLY A 12 11.20 5.80 35.08
C GLY A 12 12.54 6.46 35.40
N PHE A 13 12.79 7.68 34.92
CA PHE A 13 14.01 8.40 35.26
C PHE A 13 14.10 8.64 36.77
N LEU A 14 13.02 9.06 37.45
CA LEU A 14 13.05 9.43 38.87
C LEU A 14 13.05 8.26 39.86
N LEU A 15 12.39 7.14 39.54
CA LEU A 15 12.09 6.08 40.51
C LEU A 15 12.86 4.77 40.27
N LEU A 16 13.46 4.57 39.10
CA LEU A 16 14.00 3.26 38.71
C LEU A 16 15.21 2.82 39.55
N ASP A 17 16.04 3.75 40.05
CA ASP A 17 17.12 3.48 41.02
C ASP A 17 16.61 3.16 42.43
N LYS A 18 15.34 3.48 42.75
CA LYS A 18 14.74 3.23 44.07
C LYS A 18 14.08 1.86 44.18
N ILE A 19 13.96 1.13 43.07
CA ILE A 19 13.32 -0.19 43.06
C ILE A 19 14.31 -1.23 43.61
N PRO A 20 13.98 -1.96 44.68
CA PRO A 20 14.89 -2.94 45.25
C PRO A 20 15.17 -4.07 44.25
N TYR A 21 16.42 -4.54 44.22
CA TYR A 21 16.94 -5.63 43.38
C TYR A 21 17.05 -5.36 41.86
N ILE A 22 16.56 -4.23 41.35
CA ILE A 22 16.59 -3.94 39.90
C ILE A 22 18.02 -3.80 39.34
N GLU A 23 18.93 -3.28 40.15
CA GLU A 23 20.36 -3.16 39.84
C GLU A 23 21.01 -4.53 39.61
N LYS A 24 20.54 -5.59 40.28
CA LYS A 24 21.06 -6.96 40.08
C LYS A 24 20.57 -7.58 38.78
N VAL A 25 19.41 -7.16 38.28
CA VAL A 25 18.81 -7.68 37.04
C VAL A 25 19.34 -6.92 35.82
N PHE A 26 19.54 -5.60 35.95
CA PHE A 26 20.03 -4.72 34.88
C PHE A 26 21.12 -3.74 35.37
N PRO A 27 22.32 -4.22 35.75
CA PRO A 27 23.33 -3.40 36.42
C PRO A 27 23.82 -2.22 35.58
N GLY A 28 24.09 -2.42 34.29
CA GLY A 28 24.67 -1.37 33.43
C GLY A 28 23.77 -0.14 33.21
N PRO A 29 22.48 -0.28 32.86
CA PRO A 29 21.58 0.86 32.70
C PRO A 29 21.23 1.57 34.02
N VAL A 30 21.06 0.81 35.11
CA VAL A 30 20.70 1.36 36.43
C VAL A 30 21.87 2.18 37.00
N GLN A 31 23.10 1.64 36.93
CA GLN A 31 24.29 2.37 37.39
C GLN A 31 24.48 3.68 36.61
N ARG A 32 24.35 3.65 35.28
CA ARG A 32 24.43 4.87 34.45
C ARG A 32 23.37 5.91 34.82
N LEU A 33 22.16 5.48 35.19
CA LEU A 33 21.10 6.38 35.63
C LEU A 33 21.41 6.99 37.01
N VAL A 34 21.97 6.21 37.93
CA VAL A 34 22.45 6.70 39.25
C VAL A 34 23.56 7.73 39.07
N ASP A 35 24.58 7.42 38.25
CA ASP A 35 25.70 8.32 37.98
C ASP A 35 25.21 9.63 37.34
N ARG A 36 24.30 9.56 36.34
CA ARG A 36 23.72 10.76 35.70
C ARG A 36 22.88 11.60 36.65
N LYS A 37 22.17 10.97 37.61
CA LYS A 37 21.45 11.70 38.66
C LYS A 37 22.40 12.42 39.60
N ALA A 38 23.47 11.75 40.02
CA ALA A 38 24.48 12.34 40.90
C ALA A 38 25.15 13.55 40.23
N ILE A 39 25.55 13.40 38.96
CA ILE A 39 26.11 14.49 38.13
C ILE A 39 25.12 15.66 37.98
N TRP A 40 23.80 15.40 37.88
CA TRP A 40 22.79 16.46 37.77
C TRP A 40 22.51 17.17 39.10
N GLN A 41 22.61 16.46 40.22
CA GLN A 41 22.37 17.00 41.56
C GLN A 41 23.53 17.88 42.03
N ASP A 42 24.77 17.46 41.76
CA ASP A 42 25.96 18.26 42.05
C ASP A 42 26.89 18.27 40.82
N PRO A 43 26.72 19.27 39.92
CA PRO A 43 27.53 19.39 38.71
C PRO A 43 29.02 19.63 38.98
N TRP A 44 29.40 20.00 40.20
CA TRP A 44 30.78 20.28 40.59
C TRP A 44 31.46 19.08 41.28
N ASN A 45 30.72 17.99 41.48
CA ASN A 45 31.25 16.77 42.06
C ASN A 45 31.97 15.93 40.99
N ASN A 46 33.29 16.05 40.97
CA ASN A 46 34.18 15.34 40.05
C ASN A 46 34.52 13.89 40.50
N GLU A 47 33.88 13.37 41.55
CA GLU A 47 34.06 11.98 41.99
C GLU A 47 33.30 10.98 41.11
N VAL A 48 32.32 11.45 40.32
CA VAL A 48 31.53 10.61 39.40
C VAL A 48 32.17 10.59 38.01
N PHE A 49 32.43 9.39 37.48
CA PHE A 49 33.02 9.22 36.15
C PHE A 49 32.20 9.92 35.05
N GLY A 50 32.81 10.88 34.36
CA GLY A 50 32.16 11.69 33.31
C GLY A 50 31.39 12.92 33.81
N GLY A 51 31.44 13.25 35.10
CA GLY A 51 30.84 14.46 35.68
C GLY A 51 31.55 15.76 35.26
N ASP A 52 32.87 15.71 35.13
CA ASP A 52 33.73 16.84 34.76
C ASP A 52 33.30 17.56 33.47
N GLN A 53 32.65 16.82 32.55
CA GLN A 53 32.15 17.37 31.29
C GLN A 53 31.14 18.50 31.50
N ILE A 54 30.27 18.39 32.52
CA ILE A 54 29.25 19.40 32.79
C ILE A 54 29.87 20.63 33.45
N ALA A 55 30.74 20.43 34.44
CA ALA A 55 31.49 21.51 35.09
C ALA A 55 32.30 22.30 34.05
N ASN A 56 33.07 21.61 33.21
CA ASN A 56 33.88 22.24 32.16
C ASN A 56 33.01 22.97 31.11
N GLY A 57 31.86 22.40 30.73
CA GLY A 57 30.91 23.08 29.84
C GLY A 57 30.31 24.35 30.45
N LEU A 58 29.98 24.33 31.75
CA LEU A 58 29.48 25.51 32.47
C LEU A 58 30.56 26.61 32.57
N TRP A 59 31.81 26.24 32.89
CA TRP A 59 32.94 27.17 32.91
C TRP A 59 33.20 27.79 31.54
N ALA A 60 33.25 26.99 30.49
CA ALA A 60 33.46 27.46 29.11
C ALA A 60 32.37 28.45 28.66
N MET A 61 31.11 28.16 28.99
CA MET A 61 30.01 29.06 28.67
C MET A 61 30.06 30.37 29.49
N SER A 62 30.54 30.31 30.73
CA SER A 62 30.74 31.52 31.56
C SER A 62 31.92 32.36 31.08
N SER A 63 32.99 31.73 30.56
CA SER A 63 34.23 32.40 30.17
C SER A 63 34.12 33.15 28.84
N GLY A 64 33.18 32.76 27.97
CA GLY A 64 32.93 33.41 26.69
C GLY A 64 32.26 34.79 26.76
N GLY A 65 31.57 35.13 27.85
CA GLY A 65 30.91 36.43 28.00
C GLY A 65 29.97 36.78 26.83
N VAL A 66 29.85 38.07 26.48
CA VAL A 66 28.91 38.51 25.42
C VAL A 66 29.48 38.27 24.01
N SER A 67 30.76 38.53 23.81
CA SER A 67 31.42 38.55 22.49
C SER A 67 32.27 37.33 22.16
N GLY A 68 32.48 36.43 23.11
CA GLY A 68 33.39 35.29 22.98
C GLY A 68 34.84 35.66 23.26
N GLN A 69 35.68 34.63 23.38
CA GLN A 69 37.13 34.76 23.54
C GLN A 69 37.88 34.87 22.21
N GLY A 70 37.23 34.53 21.08
CA GLY A 70 37.85 34.47 19.76
C GLY A 70 37.96 33.04 19.24
N ILE A 71 37.88 32.89 17.92
CA ILE A 71 37.91 31.59 17.24
C ILE A 71 39.27 30.92 17.49
N GLY A 72 39.26 29.73 18.10
CA GLY A 72 40.48 28.96 18.39
C GLY A 72 41.30 29.45 19.58
N GLU A 73 40.86 30.51 20.26
CA GLU A 73 41.48 31.04 21.49
C GLU A 73 40.85 30.47 22.76
N GLY A 74 39.75 29.72 22.63
CA GLY A 74 39.07 29.05 23.73
C GLY A 74 39.78 27.78 24.21
N PHE A 75 39.52 27.40 25.45
CA PHE A 75 39.99 26.14 26.05
C PHE A 75 39.14 24.93 25.63
N ALA A 76 38.55 24.96 24.44
CA ALA A 76 37.66 23.92 23.91
C ALA A 76 38.33 22.53 23.85
N LYS A 77 39.65 22.46 23.71
CA LYS A 77 40.43 21.19 23.75
C LYS A 77 40.49 20.53 25.14
N THR A 78 40.21 21.29 26.19
CA THR A 78 40.17 20.82 27.58
C THR A 78 38.77 20.35 28.00
N ILE A 79 37.76 20.60 27.17
CA ILE A 79 36.40 20.08 27.35
C ILE A 79 36.37 18.67 26.73
N PRO A 80 36.17 17.60 27.52
CA PRO A 80 36.04 16.27 26.96
C PRO A 80 34.82 16.22 26.02
N GLU A 81 34.96 15.63 24.83
CA GLU A 81 33.87 15.48 23.84
C GLU A 81 33.31 16.82 23.27
N ALA A 82 34.14 17.87 23.18
CA ALA A 82 33.78 19.16 22.56
C ALA A 82 33.23 19.07 21.12
N HIS A 83 33.67 18.05 20.36
CA HIS A 83 33.28 17.84 18.96
C HIS A 83 31.93 17.12 18.77
N THR A 84 31.30 16.66 19.86
CA THR A 84 30.05 15.88 19.83
C THR A 84 29.02 16.51 20.76
N ASP A 85 29.05 16.16 22.04
CA ASP A 85 27.98 16.46 23.00
C ASP A 85 28.13 17.84 23.66
N MET A 86 29.31 18.46 23.56
CA MET A 86 29.64 19.74 24.20
C MET A 86 29.86 20.89 23.20
N ILE A 87 29.28 20.78 22.00
CA ILE A 87 29.40 21.81 20.95
C ILE A 87 28.82 23.16 21.38
N LEU A 88 27.69 23.18 22.11
CA LEU A 88 27.03 24.42 22.51
C LEU A 88 27.85 25.20 23.54
N PRO A 89 28.35 24.60 24.64
CA PRO A 89 29.34 25.24 25.52
C PRO A 89 30.59 25.74 24.79
N SER A 90 31.17 24.92 23.90
CA SER A 90 32.37 25.31 23.13
C SER A 90 32.10 26.51 22.22
N MET A 91 30.95 26.56 21.54
CA MET A 91 30.54 27.74 20.77
C MET A 91 30.29 28.96 21.65
N GLY A 92 29.77 28.76 22.87
CA GLY A 92 29.58 29.81 23.85
C GLY A 92 30.88 30.43 24.33
N GLU A 93 31.93 29.63 24.48
CA GLU A 93 33.27 30.12 24.83
C GLU A 93 33.89 30.95 23.70
N GLU A 94 33.87 30.44 22.47
CA GLU A 94 34.54 31.09 21.33
C GLU A 94 33.79 32.31 20.79
N PHE A 95 32.45 32.24 20.71
CA PHE A 95 31.60 33.27 20.09
C PHE A 95 30.71 34.02 21.09
N GLY A 96 30.71 33.62 22.36
CA GLY A 96 29.91 34.27 23.41
C GLY A 96 28.41 34.06 23.25
N TRP A 97 27.67 34.78 24.08
CA TRP A 97 26.21 34.86 24.00
C TRP A 97 25.71 35.33 22.63
N ALA A 98 26.42 36.25 21.97
CA ALA A 98 26.04 36.75 20.65
C ALA A 98 26.05 35.63 19.59
N GLY A 99 27.07 34.76 19.60
CA GLY A 99 27.15 33.61 18.71
C GLY A 99 26.05 32.59 18.95
N ILE A 100 25.79 32.24 20.21
CA ILE A 100 24.70 31.32 20.58
C ILE A 100 23.36 31.88 20.09
N ILE A 101 23.03 33.13 20.40
CA ILE A 101 21.77 33.77 19.98
C ILE A 101 21.65 33.77 18.45
N CYS A 102 22.72 34.08 17.73
CA CYS A 102 22.73 34.06 16.26
C CYS A 102 22.33 32.69 15.71
N VAL A 103 22.90 31.61 16.25
CA VAL A 103 22.57 30.23 15.85
C VAL A 103 21.12 29.90 16.18
N PHE A 104 20.64 30.23 17.37
CA PHE A 104 19.23 30.02 17.73
C PHE A 104 18.28 30.79 16.82
N ILE A 105 18.58 32.04 16.48
CA ILE A 105 17.81 32.82 15.51
C ILE A 105 17.82 32.14 14.14
N ALA A 106 18.97 31.64 13.67
CA ALA A 106 19.06 30.93 12.40
C ALA A 106 18.17 29.68 12.38
N PHE A 107 18.20 28.87 13.45
CA PHE A 107 17.31 27.72 13.61
C PHE A 107 15.84 28.12 13.67
N LEU A 108 15.49 29.19 14.40
CA LEU A 108 14.13 29.71 14.47
C LEU A 108 13.63 30.18 13.10
N LEU A 109 14.46 30.87 12.33
CA LEU A 109 14.14 31.30 10.97
C LEU A 109 13.95 30.09 10.05
N TYR A 110 14.83 29.09 10.13
CA TYR A 110 14.70 27.84 9.38
C TYR A 110 13.40 27.11 9.71
N LEU A 111 13.09 26.92 10.99
CA LEU A 111 11.87 26.27 11.47
C LEU A 111 10.63 27.05 11.05
N HIS A 112 10.63 28.37 11.22
CA HIS A 112 9.55 29.25 10.79
C HIS A 112 9.28 29.13 9.28
N ARG A 113 10.33 29.18 8.44
CA ARG A 113 10.20 28.99 6.99
C ARG A 113 9.67 27.61 6.63
N SER A 114 10.14 26.57 7.31
CA SER A 114 9.72 25.19 7.09
C SER A 114 8.24 25.00 7.42
N ILE A 115 7.76 25.56 8.53
CA ILE A 115 6.34 25.54 8.91
C ILE A 115 5.47 26.31 7.91
N LEU A 116 5.90 27.49 7.47
CA LEU A 116 5.16 28.27 6.49
C LEU A 116 4.99 27.52 5.16
N ILE A 117 6.08 26.92 4.65
CA ILE A 117 6.06 26.12 3.42
C ILE A 117 5.19 24.88 3.62
N GLY A 118 5.36 24.17 4.75
CA GLY A 118 4.57 23.00 5.09
C GLY A 118 3.07 23.30 5.14
N ARG A 119 2.68 24.40 5.79
CA ARG A 119 1.28 24.85 5.86
C ARG A 119 0.72 25.22 4.48
N LEU A 120 1.51 25.91 3.65
CA LEU A 120 1.11 26.25 2.28
C LEU A 120 0.89 24.99 1.45
N LEU A 121 1.85 24.07 1.43
CA LEU A 121 1.76 22.81 0.69
C LEU A 121 0.59 21.96 1.19
N LEU A 122 0.39 21.86 2.50
CA LEU A 122 -0.76 21.16 3.07
C LEU A 122 -2.07 21.80 2.63
N GLY A 123 -2.18 23.13 2.71
CA GLY A 123 -3.37 23.86 2.27
C GLY A 123 -3.68 23.65 0.79
N VAL A 124 -2.66 23.67 -0.08
CA VAL A 124 -2.82 23.40 -1.52
C VAL A 124 -3.27 21.95 -1.75
N ASN A 125 -2.62 20.96 -1.13
CA ASN A 125 -2.97 19.55 -1.32
C ASN A 125 -4.38 19.24 -0.80
N VAL A 126 -4.71 19.70 0.41
CA VAL A 126 -6.05 19.52 1.00
C VAL A 126 -7.09 20.27 0.16
N GLY A 127 -6.82 21.50 -0.26
CA GLY A 127 -7.71 22.26 -1.14
C GLY A 127 -7.98 21.52 -2.45
N GLN A 128 -6.92 21.07 -3.13
CA GLN A 128 -7.05 20.27 -4.35
C GLN A 128 -7.85 18.98 -4.13
N TYR A 129 -7.67 18.33 -2.99
CA TYR A 129 -8.46 17.15 -2.62
C TYR A 129 -9.93 17.48 -2.38
N LEU A 130 -10.24 18.56 -1.66
CA LEU A 130 -11.61 18.97 -1.35
C LEU A 130 -12.39 19.33 -2.62
N PHE A 131 -11.78 20.10 -3.54
CA PHE A 131 -12.45 20.54 -4.77
C PHE A 131 -12.51 19.46 -5.86
N ASN A 132 -11.52 18.55 -5.90
CA ASN A 132 -11.43 17.50 -6.94
C ASN A 132 -11.38 16.08 -6.36
N ASN A 133 -12.11 15.83 -5.27
CA ASN A 133 -12.08 14.54 -4.55
C ASN A 133 -12.33 13.32 -5.46
N LYS A 134 -13.28 13.44 -6.41
CA LYS A 134 -13.61 12.37 -7.37
C LYS A 134 -12.41 11.94 -8.20
N LYS A 135 -11.59 12.90 -8.63
CA LYS A 135 -10.36 12.64 -9.40
C LYS A 135 -9.32 11.94 -8.52
N TRP A 136 -9.03 12.49 -7.35
CA TRP A 136 -7.97 11.99 -6.48
C TRP A 136 -8.25 10.61 -5.88
N VAL A 137 -9.51 10.27 -5.65
CA VAL A 137 -9.89 8.96 -5.11
C VAL A 137 -9.64 7.82 -6.10
N THR A 138 -9.67 8.09 -7.41
CA THR A 138 -9.50 7.09 -8.47
C THR A 138 -8.19 7.22 -9.24
N GLN A 139 -7.48 8.34 -9.10
CA GLN A 139 -6.23 8.59 -9.81
C GLN A 139 -5.13 7.62 -9.34
N PRO A 140 -4.59 6.78 -10.25
CA PRO A 140 -3.51 5.87 -9.90
C PRO A 140 -2.15 6.56 -9.88
N ALA A 141 -1.21 5.95 -9.17
CA ALA A 141 0.20 6.35 -9.16
C ALA A 141 1.04 5.37 -10.00
N LEU A 142 1.93 5.88 -10.84
CA LEU A 142 2.90 5.05 -11.54
C LEU A 142 4.01 4.65 -10.55
N VAL A 143 4.11 3.36 -10.26
CA VAL A 143 5.08 2.79 -9.31
C VAL A 143 5.99 1.77 -9.99
N ALA A 144 7.03 1.35 -9.30
CA ALA A 144 7.86 0.22 -9.69
C ALA A 144 7.65 -0.94 -8.71
N ASP A 145 7.59 -2.16 -9.21
CA ASP A 145 7.54 -3.38 -8.40
C ASP A 145 8.95 -3.76 -7.87
N ARG A 146 9.07 -4.97 -7.27
CA ARG A 146 10.37 -5.49 -6.78
C ARG A 146 11.36 -5.82 -7.90
N SER A 147 10.87 -6.10 -9.11
CA SER A 147 11.71 -6.32 -10.29
C SER A 147 12.15 -5.02 -10.93
N GLY A 148 11.52 -3.89 -10.61
CA GLY A 148 11.72 -2.60 -11.26
C GLY A 148 10.80 -2.37 -12.46
N ALA A 149 9.87 -3.30 -12.73
CA ALA A 149 8.82 -3.16 -13.72
C ALA A 149 7.85 -2.05 -13.31
N ARG A 150 7.44 -1.24 -14.29
CA ARG A 150 6.49 -0.15 -14.09
C ARG A 150 5.06 -0.68 -14.10
N MET A 151 4.25 -0.20 -13.17
CA MET A 151 2.82 -0.49 -13.14
C MET A 151 2.03 0.63 -12.49
N PHE A 152 0.73 0.72 -12.78
CA PHE A 152 -0.17 1.63 -12.07
C PHE A 152 -0.65 0.99 -10.77
N SER A 153 -0.41 1.68 -9.65
CA SER A 153 -0.98 1.35 -8.35
C SER A 153 -2.26 2.15 -8.13
N TYR A 154 -3.33 1.45 -7.75
CA TYR A 154 -4.66 2.01 -7.57
C TYR A 154 -5.01 2.12 -6.08
N ASN A 155 -6.00 2.96 -5.78
CA ASN A 155 -6.58 3.03 -4.43
C ASN A 155 -7.13 1.64 -4.02
N PRO A 156 -6.63 1.04 -2.92
CA PRO A 156 -7.07 -0.30 -2.49
C PRO A 156 -8.57 -0.42 -2.26
N ARG A 157 -9.25 0.69 -1.93
CA ARG A 157 -10.72 0.72 -1.75
C ARG A 157 -11.48 0.36 -3.03
N ILE A 158 -10.87 0.51 -4.20
CA ILE A 158 -11.46 0.10 -5.48
C ILE A 158 -11.65 -1.42 -5.48
N ALA A 159 -10.62 -2.20 -5.14
CA ALA A 159 -10.71 -3.66 -5.06
C ALA A 159 -11.76 -4.13 -4.04
N ILE A 160 -11.78 -3.52 -2.86
CA ILE A 160 -12.75 -3.85 -1.80
C ILE A 160 -14.18 -3.55 -2.28
N LEU A 161 -14.40 -2.40 -2.92
CA LEU A 161 -15.70 -2.03 -3.47
C LEU A 161 -16.11 -2.98 -4.61
N MET A 162 -15.21 -3.30 -5.52
CA MET A 162 -15.47 -4.24 -6.63
C MET A 162 -15.87 -5.63 -6.13
N ASN A 163 -15.26 -6.12 -5.05
CA ASN A 163 -15.65 -7.39 -4.44
C ASN A 163 -17.04 -7.30 -3.79
N ARG A 164 -17.34 -6.17 -3.13
CA ARG A 164 -18.65 -5.96 -2.50
C ARG A 164 -19.80 -5.80 -3.50
N LEU A 165 -19.54 -5.19 -4.65
CA LEU A 165 -20.52 -5.08 -5.73
C LEU A 165 -20.93 -6.45 -6.27
N GLY A 166 -19.95 -7.37 -6.35
CA GLY A 166 -20.13 -8.68 -6.97
C GLY A 166 -20.31 -8.57 -8.49
N ALA A 167 -19.93 -9.64 -9.21
CA ALA A 167 -20.15 -9.73 -10.64
C ALA A 167 -21.62 -10.10 -10.95
N GLY A 168 -22.22 -9.46 -11.96
CA GLY A 168 -23.48 -9.84 -12.60
C GLY A 168 -23.35 -11.16 -13.37
N ASN A 169 -24.34 -11.57 -14.14
CA ASN A 169 -24.26 -12.82 -14.90
C ASN A 169 -23.48 -12.63 -16.20
N LEU A 170 -22.72 -13.65 -16.58
CA LEU A 170 -22.17 -13.76 -17.92
C LEU A 170 -23.08 -14.68 -18.73
N LEU A 171 -23.54 -14.20 -19.88
CA LEU A 171 -24.53 -14.85 -20.72
C LEU A 171 -23.95 -15.16 -22.11
N ASP A 172 -24.43 -16.23 -22.72
CA ASP A 172 -24.13 -16.55 -24.11
C ASP A 172 -25.02 -15.76 -25.09
N ARG A 173 -24.81 -15.94 -26.39
CA ARG A 173 -25.59 -15.27 -27.44
C ARG A 173 -27.11 -15.52 -27.34
N LYS A 174 -27.53 -16.67 -26.81
CA LYS A 174 -28.94 -17.05 -26.63
C LYS A 174 -29.46 -16.73 -25.21
N GLY A 175 -28.67 -16.08 -24.36
CA GLY A 175 -29.05 -15.68 -23.00
C GLY A 175 -28.87 -16.78 -21.94
N ARG A 176 -28.16 -17.87 -22.26
CA ARG A 176 -27.84 -18.96 -21.32
C ARG A 176 -26.72 -18.55 -20.39
N ILE A 177 -26.83 -18.92 -19.11
CA ILE A 177 -25.83 -18.56 -18.10
C ILE A 177 -24.52 -19.35 -18.32
N LEU A 178 -23.45 -18.60 -18.56
CA LEU A 178 -22.07 -19.07 -18.62
C LEU A 178 -21.37 -18.96 -17.27
N ALA A 179 -21.63 -17.86 -16.54
CA ALA A 179 -21.12 -17.64 -15.20
C ALA A 179 -22.10 -16.84 -14.35
N THR A 180 -22.25 -17.19 -13.06
CA THR A 180 -23.13 -16.47 -12.14
C THR A 180 -22.64 -16.54 -10.70
N GLY A 181 -22.98 -15.54 -9.89
CA GLY A 181 -22.72 -15.55 -8.45
C GLY A 181 -23.80 -16.26 -7.62
N SER A 182 -24.91 -16.67 -8.23
CA SER A 182 -26.01 -17.33 -7.53
C SER A 182 -26.38 -18.65 -8.20
N PRO A 183 -26.40 -19.77 -7.47
CA PRO A 183 -26.76 -21.07 -8.05
C PRO A 183 -28.23 -21.09 -8.50
N GLU A 184 -29.10 -20.35 -7.82
CA GLU A 184 -30.52 -20.23 -8.20
C GLU A 184 -30.71 -19.64 -9.61
N ALA A 185 -29.78 -18.79 -10.05
CA ALA A 185 -29.88 -18.12 -11.35
C ALA A 185 -29.80 -19.11 -12.51
N TYR A 186 -28.83 -20.03 -12.47
CA TYR A 186 -28.66 -21.02 -13.53
C TYR A 186 -29.64 -22.19 -13.39
N LEU A 187 -30.05 -22.54 -12.17
CA LEU A 187 -31.07 -23.58 -11.94
C LEU A 187 -32.43 -23.21 -12.57
N LYS A 188 -32.79 -21.91 -12.61
CA LYS A 188 -33.98 -21.45 -13.34
C LYS A 188 -33.92 -21.71 -14.86
N GLN A 189 -32.71 -21.88 -15.40
CA GLN A 189 -32.47 -22.19 -16.82
C GLN A 189 -32.07 -23.65 -17.04
N GLN A 190 -32.28 -24.53 -16.05
CA GLN A 190 -31.79 -25.92 -16.08
C GLN A 190 -32.17 -26.65 -17.37
N ASP A 191 -33.42 -26.58 -17.82
CA ASP A 191 -33.87 -27.26 -19.04
C ASP A 191 -33.12 -26.76 -20.28
N SER A 192 -32.88 -25.44 -20.38
CA SER A 192 -32.14 -24.83 -21.49
C SER A 192 -30.66 -25.19 -21.48
N LEU A 193 -30.08 -25.33 -20.28
CA LEU A 193 -28.69 -25.74 -20.07
C LEU A 193 -28.48 -27.22 -20.38
N ILE A 194 -29.43 -28.09 -20.00
CA ILE A 194 -29.40 -29.52 -20.35
C ILE A 194 -29.56 -29.69 -21.86
N ALA A 195 -30.48 -28.96 -22.49
CA ALA A 195 -30.63 -28.95 -23.95
C ALA A 195 -29.39 -28.44 -24.68
N ALA A 196 -28.48 -27.72 -23.99
CA ALA A 196 -27.21 -27.27 -24.52
C ALA A 196 -26.05 -28.27 -24.34
N GLY A 197 -26.35 -29.51 -23.91
CA GLY A 197 -25.37 -30.59 -23.80
C GLY A 197 -24.80 -30.80 -22.40
N LEU A 198 -25.34 -30.13 -21.35
CA LEU A 198 -24.87 -30.32 -19.97
C LEU A 198 -25.55 -31.51 -19.28
N ASN A 199 -24.78 -32.21 -18.45
CA ASN A 199 -25.27 -33.32 -17.64
C ASN A 199 -26.12 -32.79 -16.45
N PRO A 200 -27.38 -33.24 -16.29
CA PRO A 200 -28.24 -32.82 -15.18
C PRO A 200 -27.63 -33.09 -13.81
N THR A 201 -26.91 -34.21 -13.66
CA THR A 201 -26.30 -34.62 -12.38
C THR A 201 -25.16 -33.67 -11.99
N GLU A 202 -24.36 -33.24 -12.97
CA GLU A 202 -23.26 -32.30 -12.75
C GLU A 202 -23.77 -30.91 -12.38
N LEU A 203 -24.80 -30.43 -13.08
CA LEU A 203 -25.47 -29.15 -12.76
C LEU A 203 -26.03 -29.14 -11.34
N GLN A 204 -26.63 -30.24 -10.89
CA GLN A 204 -27.11 -30.37 -9.53
C GLN A 204 -25.96 -30.43 -8.53
N SER A 205 -24.90 -31.21 -8.82
CA SER A 205 -23.70 -31.28 -7.99
C SER A 205 -23.04 -29.90 -7.81
N LEU A 206 -23.03 -29.07 -8.86
CA LEU A 206 -22.47 -27.72 -8.85
C LEU A 206 -23.21 -26.82 -7.87
N SER A 207 -24.53 -26.99 -7.71
CA SER A 207 -25.37 -26.17 -6.82
C SER A 207 -25.07 -26.41 -5.33
N HIS A 208 -24.52 -27.59 -5.01
CA HIS A 208 -24.15 -27.96 -3.65
C HIS A 208 -22.74 -27.50 -3.27
N LYS A 209 -21.93 -27.04 -4.24
CA LYS A 209 -20.59 -26.50 -3.98
C LYS A 209 -20.72 -25.07 -3.43
N ARG A 210 -19.89 -24.72 -2.45
CA ARG A 210 -19.80 -23.34 -1.92
C ARG A 210 -18.74 -22.57 -2.71
N LEU A 211 -19.16 -21.98 -3.81
CA LEU A 211 -18.28 -21.19 -4.70
C LEU A 211 -18.71 -19.72 -4.69
N ASP A 212 -17.74 -18.83 -4.91
CA ASP A 212 -18.02 -17.40 -5.14
C ASP A 212 -18.65 -17.20 -6.53
N ARG A 213 -18.28 -18.06 -7.48
CA ARG A 213 -18.74 -18.03 -8.87
C ARG A 213 -19.04 -19.44 -9.39
N TYR A 214 -20.17 -19.61 -10.05
CA TYR A 214 -20.65 -20.87 -10.62
C TYR A 214 -20.53 -20.82 -12.14
N TYR A 215 -19.96 -21.87 -12.72
CA TYR A 215 -19.70 -22.01 -14.16
C TYR A 215 -20.35 -23.28 -14.70
N PRO A 216 -21.59 -23.24 -15.23
CA PRO A 216 -22.27 -24.41 -15.75
C PRO A 216 -21.51 -25.13 -16.87
N PHE A 217 -20.87 -24.38 -17.76
CA PHE A 217 -20.12 -24.91 -18.91
C PHE A 217 -18.59 -24.94 -18.68
N TYR A 218 -18.15 -25.12 -17.43
CA TYR A 218 -16.75 -24.92 -17.05
C TYR A 218 -15.75 -25.57 -18.01
N GLU A 219 -15.88 -26.86 -18.32
CA GLU A 219 -14.92 -27.58 -19.17
C GLU A 219 -14.92 -27.10 -20.63
N SER A 220 -16.09 -26.87 -21.22
CA SER A 220 -16.22 -26.46 -22.62
C SER A 220 -15.94 -24.97 -22.83
N MET A 221 -16.08 -24.14 -21.79
CA MET A 221 -15.99 -22.68 -21.85
C MET A 221 -14.80 -22.07 -21.13
N PHE A 222 -13.95 -22.88 -20.50
CA PHE A 222 -12.85 -22.38 -19.67
C PHE A 222 -12.01 -21.30 -20.36
N PHE A 223 -11.63 -21.51 -21.61
CA PHE A 223 -10.79 -20.58 -22.38
C PHE A 223 -11.51 -19.33 -22.90
N TRP A 224 -12.84 -19.29 -22.80
CA TRP A 224 -13.64 -18.12 -23.18
C TRP A 224 -14.07 -17.30 -21.96
N VAL A 225 -14.44 -17.99 -20.88
CA VAL A 225 -15.02 -17.39 -19.67
C VAL A 225 -13.94 -17.10 -18.62
N GLY A 226 -13.02 -18.04 -18.41
CA GLY A 226 -12.05 -18.02 -17.32
C GLY A 226 -12.62 -18.55 -16.00
N ASP A 227 -11.80 -18.48 -14.95
CA ASP A 227 -12.17 -18.93 -13.60
C ASP A 227 -11.75 -17.91 -12.53
N MET A 228 -12.76 -17.29 -11.92
CA MET A 228 -12.57 -16.32 -10.86
C MET A 228 -12.28 -16.99 -9.51
N ASN A 229 -12.66 -18.25 -9.30
CA ASN A 229 -12.47 -18.93 -8.02
C ASN A 229 -11.00 -19.34 -7.81
N SER A 230 -10.36 -19.92 -8.84
CA SER A 230 -8.95 -20.32 -8.75
C SER A 230 -7.98 -19.17 -9.02
N GLY A 231 -8.44 -18.11 -9.69
CA GLY A 231 -7.57 -17.04 -10.18
C GLY A 231 -6.60 -17.50 -11.29
N ALA A 232 -6.84 -18.67 -11.88
CA ALA A 232 -6.06 -19.15 -13.00
C ALA A 232 -6.29 -18.26 -14.24
N PHE A 233 -5.20 -17.93 -14.95
CA PHE A 233 -5.22 -17.16 -16.21
C PHE A 233 -5.86 -15.76 -16.14
N MET A 234 -5.75 -15.05 -15.01
CA MET A 234 -6.26 -13.69 -14.82
C MET A 234 -5.42 -12.55 -15.47
N GLY A 235 -4.88 -12.71 -16.68
CA GLY A 235 -4.00 -11.69 -17.26
C GLY A 235 -3.97 -11.62 -18.77
N SER A 236 -3.80 -10.40 -19.31
CA SER A 236 -3.81 -10.13 -20.76
C SER A 236 -2.68 -10.81 -21.53
N THR A 237 -1.62 -11.27 -20.85
CA THR A 237 -0.54 -12.03 -21.49
C THR A 237 -0.98 -13.43 -21.90
N ASN A 238 -2.04 -13.96 -21.30
CA ASN A 238 -2.50 -15.34 -21.50
C ASN A 238 -3.67 -15.47 -22.48
N GLY A 239 -4.15 -14.36 -23.05
CA GLY A 239 -5.28 -14.33 -23.98
C GLY A 239 -6.52 -13.64 -23.41
N TYR A 240 -7.65 -13.85 -24.08
CA TYR A 240 -8.95 -13.29 -23.70
C TYR A 240 -9.64 -14.21 -22.69
N PHE A 241 -10.12 -13.64 -21.59
CA PHE A 241 -10.97 -14.32 -20.62
C PHE A 241 -12.06 -13.35 -20.17
N ALA A 242 -13.33 -13.70 -20.40
CA ALA A 242 -14.44 -12.78 -20.22
C ALA A 242 -14.57 -12.25 -18.78
N GLU A 243 -14.35 -13.08 -17.75
CA GLU A 243 -14.38 -12.65 -16.34
C GLU A 243 -13.34 -11.55 -16.02
N TYR A 244 -12.19 -11.57 -16.69
CA TYR A 244 -11.11 -10.60 -16.48
C TYR A 244 -11.28 -9.34 -17.35
N GLU A 245 -11.59 -9.53 -18.63
CA GLU A 245 -11.76 -8.45 -19.60
C GLU A 245 -13.00 -7.61 -19.28
N HIS A 246 -14.12 -8.27 -18.97
CA HIS A 246 -15.38 -7.62 -18.62
C HIS A 246 -15.55 -7.44 -17.10
N MET A 247 -14.46 -7.51 -16.32
CA MET A 247 -14.51 -7.42 -14.85
C MET A 247 -15.27 -6.18 -14.36
N ALA A 248 -15.07 -5.04 -15.01
CA ALA A 248 -15.73 -3.77 -14.68
C ALA A 248 -17.20 -3.76 -15.12
N GLU A 249 -17.48 -4.23 -16.33
CA GLU A 249 -18.82 -4.27 -16.92
C GLU A 249 -19.76 -5.21 -16.15
N LEU A 250 -19.25 -6.38 -15.75
CA LEU A 250 -19.92 -7.30 -14.83
C LEU A 250 -20.22 -6.65 -13.48
N ARG A 251 -19.52 -5.57 -13.13
CA ARG A 251 -19.79 -4.75 -11.93
C ARG A 251 -20.52 -3.46 -12.25
N GLY A 252 -21.02 -3.28 -13.48
CA GLY A 252 -21.96 -2.22 -13.86
C GLY A 252 -21.32 -0.89 -14.22
N PHE A 253 -20.02 -0.86 -14.50
CA PHE A 253 -19.34 0.37 -14.91
C PHE A 253 -18.27 0.12 -15.98
N PRO A 254 -18.02 1.09 -16.87
CA PRO A 254 -16.91 0.98 -17.82
C PRO A 254 -15.58 1.25 -17.10
N ALA A 255 -14.52 0.53 -17.49
CA ALA A 255 -13.16 0.80 -17.05
C ALA A 255 -12.20 0.80 -18.26
N PRO A 256 -12.26 1.84 -19.12
CA PRO A 256 -11.47 1.88 -20.34
C PRO A 256 -9.98 1.86 -20.01
N GLU A 257 -9.22 1.14 -20.83
CA GLU A 257 -7.78 1.02 -20.69
C GLU A 257 -7.05 1.98 -21.63
N THR A 258 -6.01 2.63 -21.10
CA THR A 258 -5.08 3.46 -21.87
C THR A 258 -3.66 2.94 -21.69
N LYS A 259 -2.98 2.64 -22.79
CA LYS A 259 -1.62 2.09 -22.77
C LYS A 259 -0.59 3.21 -22.84
N PHE A 260 0.41 3.16 -21.97
CA PHE A 260 1.50 4.12 -21.90
C PHE A 260 2.83 3.42 -22.12
N GLN A 261 3.69 4.00 -22.94
CA GLN A 261 5.10 3.60 -22.98
C GLN A 261 5.83 4.26 -21.82
N VAL A 262 6.50 3.46 -21.00
CA VAL A 262 7.21 3.93 -19.82
C VAL A 262 8.59 3.31 -19.73
N LYS A 263 9.55 4.12 -19.30
CA LYS A 263 10.93 3.70 -19.07
C LYS A 263 11.10 3.15 -17.65
N ALA A 264 11.59 1.92 -17.55
CA ALA A 264 12.02 1.30 -16.31
C ALA A 264 13.54 1.41 -16.21
N SER A 265 14.05 2.23 -15.30
CA SER A 265 15.49 2.51 -15.17
C SER A 265 16.27 1.49 -14.34
N ARG A 266 15.58 0.61 -13.61
CA ARG A 266 16.19 -0.38 -12.71
C ARG A 266 15.49 -1.74 -12.83
N PHE A 267 15.14 -2.15 -14.04
CA PHE A 267 14.43 -3.40 -14.28
C PHE A 267 15.39 -4.60 -14.16
N ARG A 268 14.88 -5.71 -13.62
CA ARG A 268 15.62 -6.95 -13.43
C ARG A 268 14.63 -8.11 -13.54
N GLU A 269 14.72 -8.84 -14.65
CA GLU A 269 13.83 -9.97 -14.98
C GLU A 269 13.86 -11.07 -13.92
N ASN A 270 15.05 -11.45 -13.44
CA ASN A 270 15.20 -12.39 -12.35
C ASN A 270 16.31 -11.97 -11.37
N ARG A 271 16.29 -12.52 -10.15
CA ARG A 271 17.23 -12.11 -9.08
C ARG A 271 18.72 -12.27 -9.42
N PHE A 272 19.05 -13.08 -10.44
CA PHE A 272 20.41 -13.43 -10.85
C PHE A 272 20.92 -12.58 -12.02
N LEU A 273 20.04 -11.86 -12.71
CA LEU A 273 20.41 -10.98 -13.82
C LEU A 273 20.75 -9.55 -13.33
N PRO A 274 21.61 -8.83 -14.06
CA PRO A 274 21.90 -7.43 -13.77
C PRO A 274 20.67 -6.55 -14.00
N ARG A 275 20.66 -5.37 -13.37
CA ARG A 275 19.63 -4.37 -13.62
C ARG A 275 19.90 -3.70 -14.96
N VAL A 276 18.86 -3.58 -15.78
CA VAL A 276 18.89 -2.96 -17.11
C VAL A 276 17.84 -1.85 -17.20
N GLU A 277 18.09 -0.89 -18.08
CA GLU A 277 17.05 0.03 -18.52
C GLU A 277 16.24 -0.63 -19.63
N THR A 278 14.92 -0.60 -19.54
CA THR A 278 14.05 -1.14 -20.57
C THR A 278 12.81 -0.27 -20.75
N GLU A 279 12.24 -0.32 -21.94
CA GLU A 279 10.94 0.28 -22.24
C GLU A 279 9.86 -0.79 -22.16
N MET A 280 8.73 -0.43 -21.56
CA MET A 280 7.60 -1.34 -21.42
C MET A 280 6.29 -0.60 -21.59
N THR A 281 5.29 -1.31 -22.09
CA THR A 281 3.94 -0.81 -22.22
C THR A 281 3.14 -1.17 -20.97
N VAL A 282 2.56 -0.15 -20.32
CA VAL A 282 1.75 -0.33 -19.11
C VAL A 282 0.34 0.16 -19.37
N ALA A 283 -0.65 -0.67 -19.05
CA ALA A 283 -2.06 -0.33 -19.16
C ALA A 283 -2.57 0.39 -17.89
N LYS A 284 -3.29 1.50 -18.09
CA LYS A 284 -4.00 2.26 -17.07
C LYS A 284 -5.50 2.10 -17.27
N ARG A 285 -6.17 1.53 -16.27
CA ARG A 285 -7.64 1.46 -16.21
C ARG A 285 -8.20 2.74 -15.61
N ASP A 286 -9.23 3.31 -16.24
CA ASP A 286 -9.95 4.44 -15.65
C ASP A 286 -11.10 3.96 -14.76
N PHE A 287 -10.96 4.18 -13.45
CA PHE A 287 -12.01 3.87 -12.46
C PHE A 287 -12.83 5.11 -12.05
N SER A 288 -12.78 6.20 -12.82
CA SER A 288 -13.52 7.44 -12.54
C SER A 288 -15.02 7.23 -12.29
N ALA A 289 -15.64 6.23 -12.95
CA ALA A 289 -17.03 5.84 -12.74
C ALA A 289 -17.34 5.42 -11.29
N LEU A 290 -16.36 4.85 -10.56
CA LEU A 290 -16.51 4.43 -9.17
C LEU A 290 -16.34 5.56 -8.15
N SER A 291 -15.86 6.75 -8.58
CA SER A 291 -15.55 7.86 -7.68
C SER A 291 -16.72 8.23 -6.75
N GLY A 292 -17.95 8.25 -7.27
CA GLY A 292 -19.16 8.54 -6.51
C GLY A 292 -19.46 7.50 -5.43
N LEU A 293 -19.28 6.22 -5.73
CA LEU A 293 -19.51 5.11 -4.79
C LEU A 293 -18.40 5.05 -3.72
N LEU A 294 -17.15 5.30 -4.11
CA LEU A 294 -16.01 5.33 -3.20
C LEU A 294 -16.15 6.46 -2.17
N LEU A 295 -16.63 7.63 -2.59
CA LEU A 295 -16.89 8.77 -1.71
C LEU A 295 -18.10 8.52 -0.80
N ALA A 296 -19.16 7.88 -1.30
CA ALA A 296 -20.33 7.53 -0.50
C ALA A 296 -20.03 6.50 0.60
N GLY A 297 -19.05 5.63 0.37
CA GLY A 297 -18.66 4.57 1.29
C GLY A 297 -19.27 3.22 0.94
N ILE A 298 -18.60 2.15 1.37
CA ILE A 298 -18.90 0.77 0.94
C ILE A 298 -20.27 0.26 1.41
N ASN A 299 -20.72 0.73 2.58
CA ASN A 299 -22.01 0.35 3.19
C ASN A 299 -23.10 1.40 2.94
N SER A 300 -22.93 2.26 1.93
CA SER A 300 -23.88 3.33 1.64
C SER A 300 -25.10 2.81 0.87
N LYS A 301 -26.24 3.48 1.03
CA LYS A 301 -27.47 3.19 0.25
C LYS A 301 -27.22 3.23 -1.26
N LYS A 302 -26.35 4.15 -1.72
CA LYS A 302 -25.96 4.27 -3.12
C LYS A 302 -25.32 3.00 -3.68
N VAL A 303 -24.51 2.30 -2.90
CA VAL A 303 -23.89 1.02 -3.32
C VAL A 303 -24.95 -0.06 -3.43
N GLU A 304 -25.88 -0.16 -2.48
CA GLU A 304 -26.96 -1.16 -2.54
C GLU A 304 -27.97 -0.86 -3.66
N GLU A 305 -28.23 0.41 -3.99
CA GLU A 305 -29.02 0.80 -5.16
C GLU A 305 -28.31 0.46 -6.48
N PHE A 306 -27.01 0.73 -6.56
CA PHE A 306 -26.20 0.40 -7.73
C PHE A 306 -26.17 -1.12 -7.99
N LYS A 307 -26.15 -1.93 -6.92
CA LYS A 307 -26.25 -3.41 -7.01
C LYS A 307 -27.59 -3.93 -7.55
N LYS A 308 -28.63 -3.10 -7.67
CA LYS A 308 -29.91 -3.51 -8.25
C LYS A 308 -29.98 -3.32 -9.77
N GLN A 309 -29.04 -2.58 -10.35
CA GLN A 309 -28.98 -2.36 -11.79
C GLN A 309 -28.61 -3.67 -12.51
N ASN A 310 -29.06 -3.82 -13.76
CA ASN A 310 -28.60 -4.92 -14.60
C ASN A 310 -27.11 -4.72 -14.93
N ARG A 311 -26.30 -5.75 -14.66
CA ARG A 311 -24.84 -5.77 -14.88
C ARG A 311 -24.42 -7.02 -15.63
N ASP A 312 -25.37 -7.65 -16.30
CA ASP A 312 -25.14 -8.87 -17.03
C ASP A 312 -24.42 -8.54 -18.34
N VAL A 313 -23.42 -9.34 -18.68
CA VAL A 313 -22.64 -9.18 -19.91
C VAL A 313 -23.00 -10.32 -20.84
N GLN A 314 -23.39 -9.96 -22.07
CA GLN A 314 -23.75 -10.93 -23.10
C GLN A 314 -22.62 -11.11 -24.09
N MET A 315 -22.17 -12.34 -24.24
CA MET A 315 -21.14 -12.75 -25.20
C MET A 315 -21.76 -13.14 -26.54
N THR A 316 -20.93 -13.14 -27.59
CA THR A 316 -21.32 -13.61 -28.93
C THR A 316 -21.20 -15.12 -29.11
N VAL A 317 -20.51 -15.81 -28.19
CA VAL A 317 -20.31 -17.27 -28.21
C VAL A 317 -21.64 -18.00 -27.99
N ASP A 318 -21.84 -19.12 -28.68
CA ASP A 318 -22.95 -20.05 -28.45
C ASP A 318 -22.47 -21.23 -27.61
N ALA A 319 -23.04 -21.35 -26.39
CA ALA A 319 -22.57 -22.34 -25.42
C ALA A 319 -22.78 -23.79 -25.88
N ALA A 320 -23.92 -24.06 -26.53
CA ALA A 320 -24.25 -25.39 -27.02
C ALA A 320 -23.33 -25.78 -28.18
N LEU A 321 -23.16 -24.90 -29.16
CA LEU A 321 -22.32 -25.20 -30.33
C LEU A 321 -20.89 -25.56 -29.91
N GLN A 322 -20.31 -24.79 -29.00
CA GLN A 322 -18.97 -25.07 -28.49
C GLN A 322 -18.92 -26.38 -27.69
N THR A 323 -19.96 -26.69 -26.91
CA THR A 323 -20.06 -27.96 -26.16
C THR A 323 -20.15 -29.15 -27.12
N ASP A 324 -20.98 -29.04 -28.16
CA ASP A 324 -21.13 -30.05 -29.21
C ASP A 324 -19.82 -30.27 -29.98
N LEU A 325 -19.11 -29.19 -30.33
CA LEU A 325 -17.81 -29.27 -30.99
C LEU A 325 -16.77 -29.96 -30.09
N GLN A 326 -16.72 -29.60 -28.81
CA GLN A 326 -15.80 -30.21 -27.86
C GLN A 326 -16.07 -31.71 -27.70
N ASN A 327 -17.35 -32.09 -27.56
CA ASN A 327 -17.77 -33.48 -27.48
C ASN A 327 -17.42 -34.26 -28.76
N ALA A 328 -17.70 -33.68 -29.93
CA ALA A 328 -17.35 -34.29 -31.22
C ALA A 328 -15.84 -34.52 -31.35
N LEU A 329 -15.01 -33.52 -30.99
CA LEU A 329 -13.55 -33.64 -31.03
C LEU A 329 -13.02 -34.72 -30.08
N GLN A 330 -13.61 -34.88 -28.89
CA GLN A 330 -13.21 -35.91 -27.93
C GLN A 330 -13.53 -37.33 -28.42
N THR A 331 -14.58 -37.51 -29.22
CA THR A 331 -14.95 -38.82 -29.77
C THR A 331 -14.11 -39.26 -30.96
N LEU A 332 -13.38 -38.34 -31.60
CA LEU A 332 -12.54 -38.65 -32.76
C LEU A 332 -11.17 -39.17 -32.30
N ASP A 333 -10.95 -40.48 -32.41
CA ASP A 333 -9.69 -41.13 -32.03
C ASP A 333 -8.46 -40.54 -32.71
N THR A 334 -8.61 -40.01 -33.94
CA THR A 334 -7.53 -39.36 -34.68
C THR A 334 -7.06 -38.04 -34.04
N LEU A 335 -7.93 -37.38 -33.27
CA LEU A 335 -7.68 -36.06 -32.69
C LEU A 335 -7.51 -36.09 -31.17
N LYS A 336 -7.79 -37.23 -30.53
CA LYS A 336 -7.81 -37.40 -29.07
C LYS A 336 -6.51 -36.99 -28.35
N ASN A 337 -5.36 -37.16 -29.01
CA ASN A 337 -4.04 -36.77 -28.46
C ASN A 337 -3.46 -35.51 -29.11
N SER A 338 -4.23 -34.81 -29.94
CA SER A 338 -3.79 -33.62 -30.66
C SER A 338 -4.21 -32.36 -29.93
N ARG A 339 -3.33 -31.34 -29.93
CA ARG A 339 -3.67 -29.99 -29.44
C ARG A 339 -4.30 -29.21 -30.59
N ILE A 340 -5.61 -29.04 -30.55
CA ILE A 340 -6.40 -28.42 -31.62
C ILE A 340 -7.14 -27.22 -31.05
N SER A 341 -7.25 -26.17 -31.86
CA SER A 341 -8.14 -25.03 -31.61
C SER A 341 -9.10 -24.92 -32.78
N VAL A 342 -10.38 -24.70 -32.48
CA VAL A 342 -11.45 -24.53 -33.47
C VAL A 342 -12.12 -23.18 -33.20
N VAL A 343 -12.28 -22.40 -34.26
CA VAL A 343 -12.97 -21.11 -34.23
C VAL A 343 -14.04 -21.16 -35.32
N VAL A 344 -15.28 -20.82 -34.95
CA VAL A 344 -16.44 -20.84 -35.84
C VAL A 344 -17.02 -19.45 -35.99
#